data_AF-A0A075USV4-F1
#
_entry.id   AF-A0A075USV4-F1
#
_cell.length_a   1.000
_cell.length_b   1.000
_cell.length_c   1.000
_cell.angle_alpha   90.00
_cell.angle_beta   90.00
_cell.angle_gamma   90.00
#
_symmetry.space_group_name_H-M   'P 1'
#
loop_
_entity.id
_entity.type
_entity.pdbx_description
1 polymer ?
#
loop_
_entity_poly.entity_id
_entity_poly.type
_entity_poly.pdbx_seq_one_letter_code
_entity_poly.pdbx_strand_id
1 'polypeptide(L)'
;MTASFEVDPDDLTAHASHLDGLVDRLNTAHAATGSAMSADAYGLLCAFLPPIVNPAGERAAETIKAAVEGIQATADNVRTAAKSYVDGDKTNAEPFKADFSALNIGGKK
;
A
#
# COMPACT_ATOMS: atom_id res chain seq x y z
N MET A 1 12.97 -28.08 -2.70
CA MET A 1 13.58 -27.50 -1.49
C MET A 1 12.79 -26.26 -1.14
N THR A 2 11.91 -26.32 -0.14
CA THR A 2 11.24 -25.12 0.38
C THR A 2 12.15 -24.54 1.45
N ALA A 3 12.89 -23.49 1.12
CA ALA A 3 13.54 -22.68 2.15
C ALA A 3 12.42 -22.03 2.98
N SER A 4 12.42 -22.27 4.29
CA SER A 4 11.56 -21.53 5.21
C SER A 4 12.21 -20.18 5.51
N PHE A 5 11.42 -19.12 5.50
CA PHE A 5 11.82 -17.80 5.96
C PHE A 5 10.94 -17.40 7.14
N GLU A 6 11.53 -16.70 8.10
CA GLU A 6 10.82 -16.12 9.23
C GLU A 6 10.25 -14.77 8.82
N VAL A 7 8.99 -14.52 9.21
CA VAL A 7 8.28 -13.27 8.90
C VAL A 7 7.74 -12.72 10.21
N ASP A 8 8.13 -11.50 10.54
CA ASP A 8 7.54 -10.73 11.61
C ASP A 8 6.28 -10.00 11.10
N PRO A 9 5.08 -10.27 11.63
CA PRO A 9 3.85 -9.56 11.25
C PRO A 9 3.88 -8.05 11.53
N ASP A 10 4.67 -7.61 12.52
CA ASP A 10 4.80 -6.19 12.86
C ASP A 10 5.61 -5.46 11.78
N ASP A 11 6.65 -6.08 11.23
CA ASP A 11 7.42 -5.54 10.10
C ASP A 11 6.56 -5.42 8.84
N LEU A 12 5.67 -6.38 8.59
CA LEU A 12 4.72 -6.29 7.48
C LEU A 12 3.74 -5.12 7.67
N THR A 13 3.24 -4.93 8.90
CA THR A 13 2.34 -3.82 9.22
C THR A 13 3.05 -2.47 9.05
N ALA A 14 4.29 -2.36 9.51
CA ALA A 14 5.12 -1.18 9.31
C ALA A 14 5.40 -0.92 7.81
N HIS A 15 5.65 -1.96 7.02
CA HIS A 15 5.81 -1.82 5.57
C HIS A 15 4.54 -1.30 4.91
N ALA A 16 3.36 -1.83 5.27
CA ALA A 16 2.08 -1.32 4.76
C ALA A 16 1.88 0.17 5.07
N SER A 17 2.29 0.64 6.26
CA SER A 17 2.27 2.07 6.60
C SER A 17 3.22 2.92 5.75
N HIS A 18 4.38 2.40 5.37
CA HIS A 18 5.26 3.09 4.42
C HIS A 18 4.62 3.21 3.03
N LEU A 19 3.86 2.19 2.61
CA LEU A 19 3.11 2.22 1.35
C LEU A 19 2.00 3.28 1.37
N ASP A 20 1.31 3.48 2.51
CA ASP A 20 0.36 4.60 2.67
C ASP A 20 1.05 5.96 2.47
N GLY A 21 2.26 6.12 3.02
CA GLY A 21 3.05 7.33 2.81
C GLY A 21 3.43 7.58 1.34
N LEU A 22 3.55 6.52 0.53
CA LEU A 22 3.70 6.64 -0.92
C LEU A 22 2.39 7.02 -1.60
N VAL A 23 1.26 6.46 -1.17
CA VAL A 23 -0.08 6.83 -1.64
C VAL A 23 -0.32 8.33 -1.45
N ASP A 24 0.01 8.89 -0.29
CA ASP A 24 -0.13 10.33 -0.03
C ASP A 24 0.69 11.20 -0.98
N ARG A 25 1.94 10.79 -1.25
CA ARG A 25 2.82 11.50 -2.19
C ARG A 25 2.30 11.42 -3.63
N LEU A 26 1.81 10.26 -4.04
CA LEU A 26 1.22 10.09 -5.37
C LEU A 26 -0.10 10.86 -5.51
N ASN A 27 -0.93 10.92 -4.47
CA ASN A 27 -2.12 11.77 -4.45
C ASN A 27 -1.76 13.25 -4.57
N THR A 28 -0.68 13.68 -3.90
CA THR A 28 -0.14 15.04 -4.06
C THR A 28 0.29 15.31 -5.49
N ALA A 29 1.00 14.36 -6.13
CA ALA A 29 1.41 14.48 -7.53
C ALA A 29 0.21 14.49 -8.49
N HIS A 30 -0.81 13.65 -8.23
CA HIS A 30 -2.04 13.59 -9.01
C HIS A 30 -2.82 14.91 -8.91
N ALA A 31 -2.94 15.50 -7.72
CA ALA A 31 -3.56 16.81 -7.55
C ALA A 31 -2.84 17.92 -8.34
N ALA A 32 -1.51 17.82 -8.48
CA ALA A 32 -0.72 18.77 -9.26
C ALA A 32 -0.93 18.64 -10.77
N THR A 33 -1.41 17.51 -11.30
CA THR A 33 -1.64 17.37 -12.75
C THR A 33 -2.75 18.29 -13.25
N GLY A 34 -3.73 18.61 -12.40
CA GLY A 34 -4.77 19.60 -12.67
C GLY A 34 -4.28 21.05 -12.68
N SER A 35 -3.05 21.31 -12.24
CA SER A 35 -2.41 22.64 -12.30
C SER A 35 -1.73 22.91 -13.64
N ALA A 36 -1.99 22.08 -14.67
CA ALA A 36 -1.50 22.29 -16.01
C ALA A 36 -1.87 23.69 -16.53
N MET A 37 -0.92 24.31 -17.22
CA MET A 37 -1.06 25.66 -17.78
C MET A 37 -2.30 25.75 -18.67
N SER A 38 -3.11 26.81 -18.50
CA SER A 38 -4.24 27.07 -19.38
C SER A 38 -3.77 27.23 -20.82
N ALA A 39 -4.64 26.95 -21.80
CA ALA A 39 -4.30 27.13 -23.22
C ALA A 39 -3.82 28.57 -23.51
N ASP A 40 -4.35 29.56 -22.79
CA ASP A 40 -3.96 30.97 -22.90
C ASP A 40 -2.54 31.25 -22.42
N ALA A 41 -1.99 30.43 -21.51
CA ALA A 41 -0.64 30.59 -20.98
C ALA A 41 0.47 30.34 -22.03
N TYR A 42 0.16 29.67 -23.14
CA TYR A 42 1.08 29.49 -24.26
C TYR A 42 1.26 30.77 -25.08
N GLY A 43 0.34 31.73 -24.96
CA GLY A 43 0.35 32.96 -25.74
C GLY A 43 0.02 32.75 -27.22
N LEU A 44 -0.09 33.86 -27.96
CA LEU A 44 -0.59 33.85 -29.33
C LEU A 44 0.28 33.02 -30.30
N LEU A 45 1.60 33.05 -30.12
CA LEU A 45 2.54 32.36 -31.04
C LEU A 45 2.51 30.84 -30.87
N CYS A 46 2.18 30.34 -29.68
CA CYS A 46 2.23 28.91 -29.36
C CYS A 46 0.84 28.29 -29.11
N ALA A 47 -0.24 28.96 -29.50
CA ALA A 47 -1.62 28.50 -29.31
C ALA A 47 -1.96 27.17 -30.00
N PHE A 48 -1.10 26.68 -30.89
CA PHE A 48 -1.24 25.37 -31.55
C PHE A 48 -0.70 24.20 -30.71
N LEU A 49 0.07 24.47 -29.65
CA LEU A 49 0.71 23.44 -28.82
C LEU A 49 -0.25 22.66 -27.89
N PRO A 50 -1.29 23.25 -27.28
CA PRO A 50 -2.13 22.53 -26.31
C PRO A 50 -2.73 21.21 -26.85
N PRO A 51 -3.27 21.13 -28.08
CA PRO A 51 -3.73 19.85 -28.64
C PRO A 51 -2.63 18.79 -28.78
N ILE A 52 -1.37 19.19 -28.87
CA ILE A 52 -0.21 18.30 -29.00
C ILE A 52 0.29 17.84 -27.62
N VAL A 53 0.30 18.75 -26.63
CA VAL A 53 0.90 18.52 -25.31
C VAL A 53 -0.10 17.92 -24.31
N ASN A 54 -1.36 18.38 -24.31
CA ASN A 54 -2.37 17.97 -23.34
C ASN A 54 -2.59 16.46 -23.28
N PRO A 55 -2.63 15.70 -24.41
CA PRO A 55 -2.81 14.25 -24.34
C PRO A 55 -1.71 13.51 -23.57
N ALA A 56 -0.50 14.05 -23.51
CA ALA A 56 0.57 13.49 -22.68
C ALA A 56 0.34 13.77 -21.20
N GLY A 57 -0.15 14.98 -20.87
CA GLY A 57 -0.52 15.35 -19.50
C GLY A 57 -1.70 14.54 -18.95
N GLU A 58 -2.73 14.31 -19.77
CA GLU A 58 -3.87 13.45 -19.43
C GLU A 58 -3.44 12.01 -19.14
N ARG A 59 -2.62 11.41 -20.02
CA ARG A 59 -2.04 10.08 -19.80
C ARG A 59 -1.17 10.01 -18.54
N ALA A 60 -0.42 11.07 -18.23
CA ALA A 60 0.36 11.13 -17.00
C ALA A 60 -0.54 11.14 -15.76
N ALA A 61 -1.64 11.91 -15.78
CA ALA A 61 -2.61 11.93 -14.68
C ALA A 61 -3.25 10.56 -14.47
N GLU A 62 -3.70 9.90 -15.54
CA GLU A 62 -4.26 8.54 -15.49
C GLU A 62 -3.26 7.53 -14.93
N THR A 63 -2.00 7.62 -15.36
CA THR A 63 -0.93 6.71 -14.91
C THR A 63 -0.64 6.89 -13.42
N ILE A 64 -0.59 8.13 -12.93
CA ILE A 64 -0.38 8.40 -11.50
C ILE A 64 -1.57 7.87 -10.67
N LYS A 65 -2.81 8.05 -11.16
CA LYS A 65 -4.00 7.50 -10.51
C LYS A 65 -3.95 5.97 -10.42
N ALA A 66 -3.60 5.29 -11.51
CA ALA A 66 -3.45 3.84 -11.52
C ALA A 66 -2.34 3.38 -10.55
N ALA A 67 -1.25 4.15 -10.41
CA ALA A 67 -0.20 3.88 -9.44
C ALA A 67 -0.70 4.02 -7.99
N VAL A 68 -1.53 5.03 -7.68
CA VAL A 68 -2.18 5.16 -6.36
C VAL A 68 -2.98 3.90 -6.04
N GLU A 69 -3.85 3.49 -6.95
CA GLU A 69 -4.71 2.31 -6.77
C GLU A 69 -3.88 1.03 -6.57
N GLY A 70 -2.81 0.85 -7.36
CA GLY A 70 -1.93 -0.31 -7.26
C GLY A 70 -1.14 -0.37 -5.94
N ILE A 71 -0.62 0.76 -5.47
CA ILE A 71 0.11 0.81 -4.19
C ILE A 71 -0.85 0.60 -3.02
N GLN A 72 -2.04 1.19 -3.05
CA GLN A 72 -3.06 0.98 -2.02
C GLN A 72 -3.44 -0.51 -1.92
N ALA A 73 -3.72 -1.15 -3.06
CA ALA A 73 -4.01 -2.58 -3.09
C ALA A 73 -2.84 -3.42 -2.55
N THR A 74 -1.59 -3.01 -2.84
CA THR A 74 -0.40 -3.68 -2.30
C THR A 74 -0.32 -3.54 -0.78
N ALA A 75 -0.57 -2.34 -0.23
CA ALA A 75 -0.59 -2.12 1.21
C ALA A 75 -1.64 -3.00 1.91
N ASP A 76 -2.84 -3.10 1.34
CA ASP A 76 -3.92 -3.92 1.88
C ASP A 76 -3.60 -5.42 1.83
N ASN A 77 -2.97 -5.87 0.75
CA ASN A 77 -2.49 -7.25 0.64
C ASN A 77 -1.41 -7.57 1.67
N VAL A 78 -0.48 -6.64 1.93
CA VAL A 78 0.55 -6.81 2.98
C VAL A 78 -0.09 -6.88 4.37
N ARG A 79 -1.07 -6.03 4.68
CA ARG A 79 -1.84 -6.12 5.94
C ARG A 79 -2.57 -7.46 6.08
N THR A 80 -3.15 -7.94 4.98
CA THR A 80 -3.84 -9.23 4.93
C THR A 80 -2.86 -10.39 5.20
N ALA A 81 -1.65 -10.32 4.66
CA ALA A 81 -0.59 -11.28 4.94
C ALA A 81 -0.20 -11.25 6.43
N ALA A 82 0.06 -10.07 6.99
CA ALA A 82 0.39 -9.90 8.42
C ALA A 82 -0.70 -10.52 9.32
N LYS A 83 -1.97 -10.20 9.03
CA LYS A 83 -3.11 -10.78 9.75
C LYS A 83 -3.16 -12.30 9.65
N SER A 84 -2.85 -12.86 8.48
CA SER A 84 -2.85 -14.31 8.27
C SER A 84 -1.78 -15.02 9.12
N TYR A 85 -0.61 -14.40 9.32
CA TYR A 85 0.41 -14.92 10.25
C TYR A 85 -0.08 -14.92 11.70
N VAL A 86 -0.63 -13.80 12.17
CA VAL A 86 -1.15 -13.67 13.55
C VAL A 86 -2.31 -14.64 13.81
N ASP A 87 -3.26 -14.72 12.88
CA ASP A 87 -4.41 -15.63 13.01
C ASP A 87 -3.96 -17.10 12.96
N GLY A 88 -2.96 -17.42 12.12
CA GLY A 88 -2.36 -18.74 12.03
C GLY A 88 -1.66 -19.14 13.33
N ASP A 89 -0.81 -18.28 13.88
CA ASP A 89 -0.14 -18.52 15.17
C ASP A 89 -1.15 -18.71 16.30
N LYS A 90 -2.14 -17.82 16.39
CA LYS A 90 -3.21 -17.92 17.39
C LYS A 90 -3.96 -19.26 17.27
N THR A 91 -4.40 -19.62 16.06
CA THR A 91 -5.16 -20.84 15.81
C THR A 91 -4.36 -22.09 16.20
N ASN A 92 -3.05 -22.09 15.92
CA ASN A 92 -2.16 -23.19 16.26
C ASN A 92 -1.83 -23.24 17.76
N ALA A 93 -1.79 -22.10 18.46
CA ALA A 93 -1.49 -22.02 19.88
C ALA A 93 -2.68 -22.38 20.79
N GLU A 94 -3.93 -22.16 20.36
CA GLU A 94 -5.13 -22.39 21.18
C GLU A 94 -5.25 -23.81 21.78
N PRO A 95 -5.04 -24.90 21.02
CA PRO A 95 -5.10 -26.26 21.59
C PRO A 95 -4.08 -26.46 22.71
N PHE A 96 -2.86 -25.95 22.53
CA PHE A 96 -1.81 -26.07 23.54
C PHE A 96 -2.14 -25.28 24.81
N LYS A 97 -2.70 -24.07 24.69
CA LYS A 97 -3.14 -23.29 25.86
C LYS A 97 -4.21 -24.04 26.67
N ALA A 98 -5.15 -24.68 25.99
CA ALA A 98 -6.18 -25.49 26.65
C ALA A 98 -5.56 -26.69 27.38
N ASP A 99 -4.64 -27.41 26.75
CA ASP A 99 -3.93 -28.54 27.35
C ASP A 99 -3.05 -28.12 28.54
N PHE A 100 -2.31 -27.01 28.42
CA PHE A 100 -1.50 -26.47 29.52
C PHE A 100 -2.36 -26.07 30.73
N SER A 101 -3.54 -25.49 30.49
CA SER A 101 -4.49 -25.18 31.55
C SER A 101 -5.08 -26.43 32.20
N ALA A 102 -5.38 -27.47 31.42
CA ALA A 102 -5.93 -28.72 31.92
C ALA A 102 -4.91 -29.54 32.74
N LEU A 103 -3.63 -29.42 32.41
CA LEU A 103 -2.53 -30.14 33.07
C LEU A 103 -2.03 -29.47 34.37
N ASN A 104 -2.55 -28.28 34.75
CA ASN A 104 -2.13 -27.55 35.97
C ASN A 104 -0.61 -27.28 36.07
N ILE A 105 0.11 -27.25 34.94
CA ILE A 105 1.58 -27.07 34.90
C ILE A 105 2.00 -25.61 35.19
N GLY A 106 1.04 -24.67 35.23
CA GLY A 106 1.24 -23.27 35.61
C GLY A 106 1.00 -22.96 37.09
N GLY A 107 1.13 -23.94 37.99
CA GLY A 107 0.96 -23.75 39.43
C GLY A 107 1.69 -22.51 39.94
N LYS A 108 0.92 -21.57 40.51
CA LYS A 108 1.41 -20.36 41.17
C LYS A 108 2.65 -20.70 42.01
N LYS A 109 3.74 -19.98 41.78
CA LYS A 109 4.66 -19.60 42.85
C LYS A 109 4.41 -18.13 43.15
#